data_AF-A0A7S3M1H3-F1
#
_entry.id   AF-A0A7S3M1H3-F1
#
_cell.length_a   1.000
_cell.length_b   1.000
_cell.length_c   1.000
_cell.angle_alpha   90.00
_cell.angle_beta   90.00
_cell.angle_gamma   90.00
#
_symmetry.space_group_name_H-M   'P 1'
#
loop_
_entity.id
_entity.type
_entity.pdbx_description
1 polymer ?
#
loop_
_entity_poly.entity_id
_entity_poly.type
_entity_poly.pdbx_seq_one_letter_code
_entity_poly.pdbx_strand_id
1 'polypeptide(L)'
;FGSRYECAVQSAKLPRTPPRSSSSSAMAKSKNHTGNNQVYKNHRNGIKKTRRPKKMSMQGMNCKFVRNQAFAKRGMQCTPEEKEERLKAQKEAQKKMEEKKMTERAERLKELEEGAKATKK
;
A
#
# COMPACT_ATOMS: atom_id res chain seq x y z
N PHE A 1 -43.59 -4.75 -9.52
CA PHE A 1 -43.55 -5.97 -8.68
C PHE A 1 -42.65 -5.71 -7.48
N GLY A 2 -43.22 -5.68 -6.27
CA GLY A 2 -42.46 -5.91 -5.04
C GLY A 2 -41.87 -4.70 -4.31
N SER A 3 -42.73 -3.77 -3.87
CA SER A 3 -42.50 -3.07 -2.59
C SER A 3 -42.59 -4.10 -1.47
N ARG A 4 -41.50 -4.29 -0.69
CA ARG A 4 -41.55 -4.77 0.70
C ARG A 4 -40.18 -4.75 1.38
N TYR A 5 -39.80 -3.63 1.99
CA TYR A 5 -38.99 -3.63 3.22
C TYR A 5 -39.33 -2.35 3.99
N GLU A 6 -40.56 -2.32 4.53
CA GLU A 6 -40.88 -1.44 5.65
C GLU A 6 -40.08 -1.96 6.86
N CYS A 7 -39.03 -1.22 7.23
CA CYS A 7 -38.36 -1.44 8.50
C CYS A 7 -39.20 -0.77 9.59
N ALA A 8 -39.75 -1.60 10.48
CA ALA A 8 -40.61 -1.21 11.58
C ALA A 8 -39.98 -0.11 12.43
N VAL A 9 -40.64 1.05 12.50
CA VAL A 9 -40.35 2.10 13.48
C VAL A 9 -40.92 1.63 14.82
N GLN A 10 -40.19 0.78 15.53
CA GLN A 10 -40.46 0.50 16.94
C GLN A 10 -40.20 1.79 17.73
N SER A 11 -41.29 2.46 18.09
CA SER A 11 -41.29 3.63 18.95
C SER A 11 -40.81 3.24 20.34
N ALA A 12 -39.52 3.39 20.62
CA ALA A 12 -38.96 3.28 21.95
C ALA A 12 -39.51 4.42 22.82
N LYS A 13 -40.42 4.11 23.74
CA LYS A 13 -40.86 5.01 24.81
C LYS A 13 -39.66 5.30 25.72
N LEU A 14 -39.04 6.47 25.55
CA LEU A 14 -38.02 6.98 26.47
C LEU A 14 -38.64 7.22 27.86
N PRO A 15 -37.91 6.96 28.97
CA PRO A 15 -38.41 7.27 30.31
C PRO A 15 -38.53 8.78 30.50
N ARG A 16 -39.70 9.23 30.97
CA ARG A 16 -39.96 10.64 31.30
C ARG A 16 -39.20 11.00 32.57
N THR A 17 -38.06 11.68 32.44
CA THR A 17 -37.34 12.27 33.57
C THR A 17 -38.08 13.52 34.07
N PRO A 18 -38.28 13.70 35.39
CA PRO A 18 -38.89 14.92 35.92
C PRO A 18 -37.98 16.14 35.70
N PRO A 19 -38.55 17.36 35.52
CA PRO A 19 -37.74 18.56 35.37
C PRO A 19 -37.00 18.87 36.67
N ARG A 20 -35.67 18.81 36.62
CA ARG A 20 -34.78 19.19 37.72
C ARG A 20 -35.01 20.67 38.05
N SER A 21 -35.30 20.94 39.33
CA SER A 21 -35.50 22.29 39.88
C SER A 21 -34.35 23.22 39.50
N SER A 22 -34.68 24.34 38.85
CA SER A 22 -33.74 25.35 38.40
C SER A 22 -33.35 26.28 39.55
N SER A 23 -32.34 25.89 40.33
CA SER A 23 -31.64 26.83 41.21
C SER A 23 -30.96 27.89 40.34
N SER A 24 -31.42 29.13 40.45
CA SER A 24 -30.93 30.34 39.81
C SER A 24 -29.52 30.73 40.30
N SER A 25 -28.51 29.92 39.97
CA SER A 25 -27.13 30.42 39.98
C SER A 25 -26.95 31.36 38.79
N ALA A 26 -26.49 32.58 39.07
CA ALA A 26 -26.15 33.61 38.11
C ALA A 26 -25.51 33.05 36.83
N MET A 27 -25.84 33.62 35.67
CA MET A 27 -25.18 33.33 34.39
C MET A 27 -23.68 33.66 34.49
N ALA A 28 -22.91 32.73 35.06
CA ALA A 28 -21.47 32.77 35.04
C ALA A 28 -21.05 32.55 33.59
N LYS A 29 -20.37 33.55 33.01
CA LYS A 29 -19.83 33.43 31.65
C LYS A 29 -18.86 32.24 31.62
N SER A 30 -19.17 31.22 30.82
CA SER A 30 -18.28 30.10 30.58
C SER A 30 -17.12 30.54 29.67
N LYS A 31 -16.03 29.77 29.66
CA LYS A 31 -14.90 30.04 28.76
C LYS A 31 -15.31 29.78 27.31
N ASN A 32 -15.19 30.79 26.45
CA ASN A 32 -15.60 30.70 25.05
C ASN A 32 -14.72 29.75 24.18
N HIS A 33 -13.45 29.52 24.56
CA HIS A 33 -12.53 28.67 23.78
C HIS A 33 -11.39 28.10 24.65
N THR A 34 -10.99 26.84 24.40
CA THR A 34 -9.84 26.21 25.04
C THR A 34 -9.16 25.14 24.17
N GLY A 35 -7.83 25.25 24.04
CA GLY A 35 -6.97 24.26 23.39
C GLY A 35 -6.28 23.29 24.35
N ASN A 36 -6.50 23.42 25.67
CA ASN A 36 -5.65 22.82 26.71
C ASN A 36 -5.51 21.29 26.60
N ASN A 37 -6.61 20.59 26.33
CA ASN A 37 -6.61 19.12 26.23
C ASN A 37 -6.48 18.60 24.79
N GLN A 38 -6.28 19.47 23.79
CA GLN A 38 -6.21 19.01 22.40
C GLN A 38 -4.91 18.25 22.13
N VAL A 39 -3.78 18.76 22.66
CA VAL A 39 -2.47 18.13 22.52
C VAL A 39 -2.45 16.74 23.18
N TYR A 40 -2.96 16.62 24.40
CA TYR A 40 -3.00 15.35 25.12
C TYR A 40 -3.83 14.29 24.39
N LYS A 41 -5.04 14.64 23.91
CA LYS A 41 -5.88 13.73 23.12
C LYS A 41 -5.21 13.28 21.81
N ASN A 42 -4.56 14.20 21.10
CA ASN A 42 -3.87 13.89 19.84
C ASN A 42 -2.70 12.93 20.05
N HIS A 43 -2.04 12.98 21.21
CA HIS A 43 -0.88 12.13 21.52
C HIS A 43 -1.23 10.85 22.28
N ARG A 44 -2.44 10.72 22.86
CA ARG A 44 -2.89 9.50 23.56
C ARG A 44 -2.67 8.22 22.74
N ASN A 45 -2.97 8.29 21.44
CA ASN A 45 -2.77 7.19 20.48
C ASN A 45 -1.62 7.48 19.48
N GLY A 46 -0.93 8.62 19.66
CA GLY A 46 0.07 9.18 18.77
C GLY A 46 -0.48 9.75 17.46
N ILE A 47 0.21 10.75 16.91
CA ILE A 47 -0.11 11.35 15.60
C ILE A 47 0.38 10.42 14.49
N LYS A 48 -0.53 9.63 13.90
CA LYS A 48 -0.19 8.69 12.82
C LYS A 48 -0.06 9.41 11.48
N LYS A 49 0.99 9.08 10.71
CA LYS A 49 1.16 9.53 9.33
C LYS A 49 0.27 8.72 8.40
N THR A 50 -0.20 9.33 7.31
CA THR A 50 -0.95 8.63 6.27
C THR A 50 -0.05 7.60 5.56
N ARG A 51 -0.64 6.47 5.19
CA ARG A 51 0.09 5.42 4.45
C ARG A 51 0.41 5.90 3.03
N ARG A 52 1.68 5.77 2.62
CA ARG A 52 2.13 6.07 1.25
C ARG A 52 2.26 4.78 0.44
N PRO A 53 1.27 4.40 -0.41
CA PRO A 53 1.39 3.22 -1.25
C PRO A 53 2.44 3.42 -2.35
N LYS A 54 3.02 2.32 -2.85
CA LYS A 54 4.03 2.35 -3.93
C LYS A 54 3.47 2.89 -5.25
N LYS A 55 2.17 2.72 -5.50
CA LYS A 55 1.45 3.26 -6.66
C LYS A 55 0.33 4.17 -6.15
N MET A 56 0.43 5.46 -6.46
CA MET A 56 -0.60 6.46 -6.14
C MET A 56 -1.68 6.49 -7.22
N SER A 57 -2.86 7.07 -6.91
CA SER A 57 -3.86 7.36 -7.93
C SER A 57 -3.33 8.43 -8.89
N MET A 58 -3.66 8.30 -10.18
CA MET A 58 -3.33 9.29 -11.22
C MET A 58 -4.47 10.31 -11.43
N GLN A 59 -5.44 10.35 -10.51
CA GLN A 59 -6.55 11.31 -10.57
C GLN A 59 -6.02 12.73 -10.39
N GLY A 60 -6.45 13.66 -11.24
CA GLY A 60 -5.94 15.03 -11.28
C GLY A 60 -4.65 15.22 -12.10
N MET A 61 -4.06 14.15 -12.65
CA MET A 61 -2.94 14.26 -13.59
C MET A 61 -3.44 14.72 -14.98
N ASN A 62 -2.55 15.30 -15.78
CA ASN A 62 -2.86 15.74 -17.15
C ASN A 62 -3.54 14.63 -17.96
N CYS A 63 -4.77 14.91 -18.42
CA CYS A 63 -5.62 13.94 -19.11
C CYS A 63 -5.02 13.44 -20.44
N LYS A 64 -4.24 14.26 -21.16
CA LYS A 64 -3.56 13.85 -22.40
C LYS A 64 -2.48 12.81 -22.10
N PHE A 65 -1.70 13.02 -21.03
CA PHE A 65 -0.66 12.10 -20.62
C PHE A 65 -1.23 10.76 -20.13
N VAL A 66 -2.27 10.79 -19.29
CA VAL A 66 -2.93 9.58 -18.77
C VAL A 66 -3.50 8.75 -19.92
N ARG A 67 -4.16 9.40 -20.90
CA ARG A 67 -4.70 8.74 -22.09
C ARG A 67 -3.58 8.09 -22.92
N ASN A 68 -2.52 8.83 -23.23
CA ASN A 68 -1.39 8.28 -24.00
C ASN A 68 -0.72 7.10 -23.29
N GLN A 69 -0.47 7.22 -21.98
CA GLN A 69 0.10 6.13 -21.20
C GLN A 69 -0.79 4.88 -21.23
N ALA A 70 -2.11 5.04 -21.18
CA ALA A 70 -3.05 3.93 -21.30
C ALA A 70 -2.98 3.25 -22.68
N PHE A 71 -2.88 4.01 -23.77
CA PHE A 71 -2.70 3.46 -25.12
C PHE A 71 -1.36 2.74 -25.28
N ALA A 72 -0.25 3.34 -24.84
CA ALA A 72 1.07 2.73 -24.89
C ALA A 72 1.12 1.41 -24.09
N LYS A 73 0.56 1.41 -22.88
CA LYS A 73 0.46 0.19 -22.07
C LYS A 73 -0.40 -0.87 -22.75
N ARG A 74 -1.52 -0.49 -23.37
CA ARG A 74 -2.41 -1.40 -24.10
C ARG A 74 -1.71 -2.01 -25.31
N GLY A 75 -0.99 -1.21 -26.10
CA GLY A 75 -0.22 -1.71 -27.25
C GLY A 75 0.96 -2.60 -26.87
N MET A 76 1.50 -2.44 -25.66
CA MET A 76 2.56 -3.31 -25.10
C MET A 76 2.00 -4.61 -24.48
N GLN A 77 0.67 -4.76 -24.35
CA GLN A 77 0.11 -6.00 -23.82
C GLN A 77 0.22 -7.11 -24.87
N CYS A 78 1.31 -7.86 -24.83
CA CYS A 78 1.41 -9.17 -25.48
C CYS A 78 0.34 -10.12 -24.92
N THR A 79 -0.09 -11.08 -25.75
CA THR A 79 -0.98 -12.17 -25.32
C THR A 79 -0.30 -12.94 -24.16
N PRO A 80 -1.08 -13.60 -23.28
CA PRO A 80 -0.49 -14.36 -22.17
C PRO A 80 0.51 -15.41 -22.67
N GLU A 81 0.26 -16.00 -23.83
CA GLU A 81 1.11 -17.00 -24.48
C GLU A 81 2.49 -16.43 -24.88
N GLU A 82 2.51 -15.30 -25.59
CA GLU A 82 3.76 -14.59 -25.95
C GLU A 82 4.56 -14.15 -24.71
N LYS A 83 3.87 -13.81 -23.62
CA LYS A 83 4.53 -13.46 -22.34
C LYS A 83 5.18 -14.68 -21.71
N GLU A 84 4.51 -15.83 -21.72
CA GLU A 84 5.07 -17.07 -21.21
C GLU A 84 6.26 -17.56 -22.03
N GLU A 85 6.20 -17.44 -23.36
CA GLU A 85 7.32 -17.76 -24.25
C GLU A 85 8.53 -16.87 -23.99
N ARG A 86 8.33 -15.56 -23.86
CA ARG A 86 9.40 -14.64 -23.47
C ARG A 86 9.98 -14.97 -22.10
N LEU A 87 9.15 -15.44 -21.16
CA LEU A 87 9.60 -15.84 -19.83
C LEU A 87 10.40 -17.15 -19.87
N LYS A 88 9.98 -18.12 -20.69
CA LYS A 88 10.69 -19.39 -20.92
C LYS A 88 12.04 -19.13 -21.59
N ALA A 89 12.08 -18.28 -22.62
CA ALA A 89 13.32 -17.86 -23.29
C ALA A 89 14.27 -17.12 -22.32
N GLN A 90 13.75 -16.23 -21.46
CA GLN A 90 14.57 -15.59 -20.42
C GLN A 90 15.14 -16.59 -19.41
N LYS A 91 14.33 -17.56 -18.96
CA LYS A 91 14.77 -18.60 -18.02
C LYS A 91 15.82 -19.53 -18.65
N GLU A 92 15.65 -19.88 -19.92
CA GLU A 92 16.63 -20.68 -20.65
C GLU A 92 17.94 -19.93 -20.85
N ALA A 93 17.88 -18.64 -21.22
CA ALA A 93 19.06 -17.79 -21.33
C ALA A 93 19.76 -17.61 -19.97
N GLN A 94 19.01 -17.46 -18.88
CA GLN A 94 19.58 -17.39 -17.53
C GLN A 94 20.30 -18.68 -17.14
N LYS A 95 19.69 -19.85 -17.37
CA LYS A 95 20.31 -21.15 -17.10
C LYS A 95 21.60 -21.33 -17.89
N LYS A 96 21.60 -21.02 -19.20
CA LYS A 96 22.79 -21.07 -20.05
C LYS A 96 23.89 -20.12 -19.57
N MET A 97 23.53 -18.94 -19.08
CA MET A 97 24.49 -17.98 -18.52
C MET A 97 25.03 -18.42 -17.15
N GLU A 98 24.21 -19.05 -16.31
CA GLU A 98 24.63 -19.61 -15.03
C GLU A 98 25.55 -20.81 -15.22
N GLU A 99 25.24 -21.71 -16.15
CA GLU A 99 26.09 -22.84 -16.52
C GLU A 99 27.48 -22.36 -17.00
N LYS A 100 27.53 -21.38 -17.90
CA LYS A 100 28.80 -20.76 -18.34
C LYS A 100 29.58 -20.12 -17.18
N LYS A 101 28.90 -19.42 -16.28
CA LYS A 101 29.55 -18.85 -15.09
C LYS A 101 30.09 -19.94 -14.16
N MET A 102 29.41 -21.07 -14.05
CA MET A 102 29.86 -22.19 -13.23
C MET A 102 31.04 -22.92 -13.85
N THR A 103 31.08 -23.07 -15.18
CA THR A 103 32.26 -23.62 -15.88
C THR A 103 33.46 -22.70 -15.76
N GLU A 104 33.31 -21.40 -16.02
CA GLU A 104 34.39 -20.41 -15.84
C GLU A 104 34.92 -20.37 -14.41
N ARG A 105 34.04 -20.49 -13.41
CA ARG A 105 34.44 -20.58 -12.00
C ARG A 105 35.24 -21.85 -11.69
N ALA A 106 34.86 -22.98 -12.28
CA ALA A 106 35.58 -24.25 -12.10
C ALA A 106 36.95 -24.23 -12.79
N GLU A 107 37.04 -23.66 -14.00
CA GLU A 107 38.30 -23.46 -14.73
C GLU A 107 39.24 -22.55 -13.94
N ARG A 108 38.74 -21.41 -13.45
CA ARG A 108 39.52 -20.49 -12.62
C ARG A 108 40.00 -21.11 -11.31
N LEU A 109 39.21 -21.99 -10.71
CA LEU A 109 39.63 -22.71 -9.49
C LEU A 109 40.77 -23.69 -9.80
N LYS A 110 40.71 -24.41 -10.92
CA LYS A 110 41.79 -25.31 -11.37
C LYS A 110 43.08 -24.56 -11.66
N GLU A 111 42.98 -23.42 -12.35
CA GLU A 111 44.14 -22.58 -12.68
C GLU A 111 44.83 -22.04 -11.41
N LEU A 112 44.05 -21.62 -10.40
CA LEU A 112 44.58 -21.22 -9.10
C LEU A 112 45.25 -22.38 -8.34
N GLU A 113 44.69 -23.59 -8.40
CA GLU A 113 45.30 -24.78 -7.80
C GLU A 113 46.60 -25.20 -8.50
N GLU A 114 46.66 -25.13 -9.83
CA GLU A 114 47.87 -25.43 -10.61
C GLU A 114 48.97 -24.39 -10.34
N GLY A 115 48.62 -23.11 -10.26
CA GLY A 115 49.55 -22.04 -9.84
C GLY A 115 50.07 -22.24 -8.41
N ALA A 116 49.21 -22.66 -7.48
CA ALA A 116 49.61 -22.96 -6.09
C ALA A 116 50.49 -24.23 -5.97
N LYS A 117 50.33 -25.21 -6.86
CA LYS A 117 51.18 -26.42 -6.93
C LYS A 117 52.53 -26.12 -7.59
N ALA A 118 52.56 -25.29 -8.62
CA ALA A 118 53.79 -24.87 -9.32
C ALA A 118 54.70 -24.01 -8.43
N THR A 119 54.14 -23.19 -7.54
CA THR A 119 54.89 -22.36 -6.57
C THR A 119 55.39 -23.13 -5.35
N LYS A 120 54.90 -24.35 -5.12
CA LYS A 120 55.30 -25.23 -4.01
C LYS A 120 56.36 -26.28 -4.39
N LYS A 121 56.77 -26.34 -5.66
CA LYS A 121 57.83 -27.23 -6.17
C LYS A 121 59.13 -26.45 -6.29
#